data_AF-A0A847URV2-F1
#
_entry.id   AF-A0A847URV2-F1
#
_cell.length_a   1.000
_cell.length_b   1.000
_cell.length_c   1.000
_cell.angle_alpha   90.00
_cell.angle_beta   90.00
_cell.angle_gamma   90.00
#
_symmetry.space_group_name_H-M   'P 1'
#
loop_
_entity.id
_entity.type
_entity.pdbx_description
1 polymer ?
#
loop_
_entity_poly.entity_id
_entity_poly.type
_entity_poly.pdbx_seq_one_letter_code
_entity_poly.pdbx_strand_id
1 'polypeptide(L)'
;MESEIIDTAAKADRVSVVEDADRSEIRSFLDGTDFDTETVYVQTVTIEECFRLTLCQIRWAADNITTDYGRVSRPYDEPCTAGNKIYAVWVIRIPDTVDADDISSYSSSIGGNSCERQRAGSEGESEGGSGAVPSSNRRTQSDGEQA
;
A
#
# COMPACT_ATOMS: atom_id res chain seq x y z
N MET A 1 3.11 -9.97 -1.99
CA MET A 1 1.80 -9.49 -2.45
C MET A 1 1.51 -10.25 -3.72
N GLU A 2 0.30 -10.72 -3.88
CA GLU A 2 -0.15 -11.40 -5.10
C GLU A 2 -1.11 -10.48 -5.83
N SER A 3 -1.09 -10.51 -7.16
CA SER A 3 -1.88 -9.62 -8.00
C SER A 3 -2.38 -10.36 -9.22
N GLU A 4 -3.63 -10.09 -9.60
CA GLU A 4 -4.31 -10.72 -10.72
C GLU A 4 -5.22 -9.72 -11.41
N ILE A 5 -5.44 -9.92 -12.71
CA ILE A 5 -6.36 -9.16 -13.53
C ILE A 5 -7.48 -10.07 -14.02
N ILE A 6 -8.71 -9.62 -13.81
CA ILE A 6 -9.92 -10.20 -14.33
C ILE A 6 -10.44 -9.25 -15.40
N ASP A 7 -10.15 -9.60 -16.65
CA ASP A 7 -10.47 -8.85 -17.88
C ASP A 7 -11.67 -9.43 -18.63
N THR A 8 -12.25 -10.52 -18.13
CA THR A 8 -13.36 -11.23 -18.79
C THR A 8 -14.32 -11.83 -17.77
N ALA A 9 -15.60 -11.91 -18.15
CA ALA A 9 -16.62 -12.61 -17.36
C ALA A 9 -16.25 -14.09 -17.09
N ALA A 10 -15.59 -14.75 -18.06
CA ALA A 10 -15.15 -16.13 -17.91
C ALA A 10 -14.04 -16.31 -16.85
N LYS A 11 -13.16 -15.32 -16.66
CA LYS A 11 -12.22 -15.31 -15.53
C LYS A 11 -12.96 -14.98 -14.23
N ALA A 12 -13.90 -14.03 -14.26
CA ALA A 12 -14.69 -13.64 -13.08
C ALA A 12 -15.48 -14.82 -12.50
N ASP A 13 -16.05 -15.68 -13.34
CA ASP A 13 -16.78 -16.88 -12.90
C ASP A 13 -15.91 -17.92 -12.17
N ARG A 14 -14.59 -17.86 -12.34
CA ARG A 14 -13.64 -18.76 -11.66
C ARG A 14 -13.23 -18.24 -10.29
N VAL A 15 -13.60 -17.01 -9.93
CA VAL A 15 -13.28 -16.42 -8.63
C VAL A 15 -14.00 -17.18 -7.52
N SER A 16 -13.23 -17.71 -6.58
CA SER A 16 -13.72 -18.33 -5.36
C SER A 16 -13.44 -17.47 -4.15
N VAL A 17 -14.42 -17.34 -3.25
CA VAL A 17 -14.31 -16.60 -2.00
C VAL A 17 -14.33 -17.59 -0.83
N VAL A 18 -13.43 -17.40 0.14
CA VAL A 18 -13.38 -18.20 1.37
C VAL A 18 -14.65 -18.00 2.22
N GLU A 19 -15.01 -18.99 3.03
CA GLU A 19 -16.29 -19.00 3.75
C GLU A 19 -16.49 -17.82 4.73
N ASP A 20 -15.40 -17.26 5.26
CA ASP A 20 -15.42 -16.15 6.23
C ASP A 20 -15.58 -14.76 5.58
N ALA A 21 -15.62 -14.69 4.24
CA ALA A 21 -15.76 -13.45 3.48
C ALA A 21 -17.12 -13.37 2.76
N ASP A 22 -17.61 -12.16 2.54
CA ASP A 22 -18.90 -11.88 1.92
C ASP A 22 -18.94 -12.22 0.42
N ARG A 23 -19.12 -13.51 0.12
CA ARG A 23 -19.18 -14.03 -1.26
C ARG A 23 -20.22 -13.31 -2.13
N SER A 24 -21.36 -12.95 -1.57
CA SER A 24 -22.44 -12.26 -2.30
C SER A 24 -22.02 -10.87 -2.76
N GLU A 25 -21.24 -10.14 -1.95
CA GLU A 25 -20.77 -8.80 -2.29
C GLU A 25 -19.76 -8.86 -3.44
N ILE A 26 -18.78 -9.77 -3.35
CA ILE A 26 -17.79 -9.97 -4.41
C ILE A 26 -18.47 -10.43 -5.71
N ARG A 27 -19.43 -11.36 -5.63
CA ARG A 27 -20.18 -11.81 -6.82
C ARG A 27 -20.95 -10.65 -7.45
N SER A 28 -21.68 -9.87 -6.65
CA SER A 28 -22.43 -8.71 -7.15
C SER A 28 -21.52 -7.65 -7.76
N PHE A 29 -20.32 -7.44 -7.21
CA PHE A 29 -19.33 -6.51 -7.75
C PHE A 29 -18.83 -6.95 -9.13
N LEU A 30 -18.50 -8.24 -9.28
CA LEU A 30 -18.03 -8.83 -10.54
C LEU A 30 -19.14 -8.87 -11.59
N ASP A 31 -20.34 -9.32 -11.22
CA ASP A 31 -21.51 -9.38 -12.12
C ASP A 31 -21.94 -7.99 -12.59
N GLY A 32 -21.67 -6.94 -11.79
CA GLY A 32 -21.93 -5.55 -12.14
C GLY A 32 -20.79 -4.85 -12.89
N THR A 33 -19.75 -5.57 -13.33
CA THR A 33 -18.63 -5.02 -14.11
C THR A 33 -18.86 -5.28 -15.59
N ASP A 34 -18.71 -4.24 -16.42
CA ASP A 34 -18.76 -4.36 -17.87
C ASP A 34 -17.36 -4.64 -18.42
N PHE A 35 -17.02 -5.91 -18.64
CA PHE A 35 -15.68 -6.32 -19.09
C PHE A 35 -15.31 -5.87 -20.51
N ASP A 36 -16.25 -5.32 -21.29
CA ASP A 36 -15.94 -4.70 -22.58
C ASP A 36 -15.35 -3.28 -22.43
N THR A 37 -15.50 -2.65 -21.26
CA THR A 37 -15.03 -1.27 -21.00
C THR A 37 -14.29 -1.09 -19.67
N GLU A 38 -14.38 -2.09 -18.78
CA GLU A 38 -13.84 -2.07 -17.44
C GLU A 38 -13.03 -3.35 -17.19
N THR A 39 -12.16 -3.32 -16.20
CA THR A 39 -11.35 -4.47 -15.78
C THR A 39 -11.28 -4.51 -14.27
N VAL A 40 -11.17 -5.69 -13.68
CA VAL A 40 -11.02 -5.83 -12.22
C VAL A 40 -9.59 -6.24 -11.89
N TYR A 41 -8.94 -5.44 -11.07
CA TYR A 41 -7.65 -5.73 -10.47
C TYR A 41 -7.85 -6.30 -9.06
N VAL A 42 -7.30 -7.49 -8.82
CA VAL A 42 -7.32 -8.14 -7.52
C VAL A 42 -5.91 -8.09 -6.93
N GLN A 43 -5.81 -7.66 -5.67
CA GLN A 43 -4.55 -7.70 -4.95
C GLN A 43 -4.71 -8.32 -3.56
N THR A 44 -3.90 -9.32 -3.28
CA THR A 44 -3.78 -9.94 -1.96
C THR A 44 -2.51 -9.49 -1.26
N VAL A 45 -2.68 -8.88 -0.10
CA VAL A 45 -1.62 -8.34 0.75
C VAL A 45 -1.65 -9.01 2.12
N THR A 46 -0.47 -9.26 2.69
CA THR A 46 -0.35 -9.69 4.08
C THR A 46 0.06 -8.50 4.94
N ILE A 47 -0.69 -8.24 6.01
CA ILE A 47 -0.42 -7.14 6.94
C ILE A 47 -0.51 -7.64 8.38
N GLU A 48 0.23 -7.00 9.28
CA GLU A 48 0.06 -7.22 10.71
C GLU A 48 -1.34 -6.82 11.18
N GLU A 49 -1.97 -7.67 12.00
CA GLU A 49 -3.35 -7.55 12.46
C GLU A 49 -3.66 -6.18 13.07
N CYS A 50 -2.69 -5.57 13.77
CA CYS A 50 -2.81 -4.27 14.41
C CYS A 50 -2.87 -3.07 13.46
N PHE A 51 -2.73 -3.29 12.16
CA PHE A 51 -2.81 -2.24 11.16
C PHE A 51 -3.91 -2.50 10.14
N ARG A 52 -4.39 -1.41 9.55
CA ARG A 52 -5.24 -1.41 8.37
C ARG A 52 -4.51 -0.73 7.22
N LEU A 53 -4.77 -1.20 6.01
CA LEU A 53 -4.35 -0.52 4.79
C LEU A 53 -5.48 0.35 4.27
N THR A 54 -5.11 1.48 3.69
CA THR A 54 -6.00 2.33 2.90
C THR A 54 -5.36 2.50 1.53
N LEU A 55 -6.09 2.15 0.47
CA LEU A 55 -5.63 2.42 -0.89
C LEU A 55 -5.58 3.94 -1.12
N CYS A 56 -4.37 4.47 -1.28
CA CYS A 56 -4.15 5.89 -1.53
C CYS A 56 -4.25 6.23 -3.00
N GLN A 57 -3.70 5.36 -3.84
CA GLN A 57 -3.66 5.56 -5.27
C GLN A 57 -3.52 4.23 -6.00
N ILE A 58 -4.16 4.12 -7.16
CA ILE A 58 -3.87 3.12 -8.18
C ILE A 58 -3.55 3.85 -9.48
N ARG A 59 -2.60 3.31 -10.24
CA ARG A 59 -2.27 3.75 -11.59
C ARG A 59 -2.09 2.51 -12.45
N TRP A 60 -2.51 2.59 -13.70
CA TRP A 60 -2.31 1.56 -14.69
C TRP A 60 -1.74 2.18 -15.97
N ALA A 61 -0.96 1.39 -16.67
CA ALA A 61 -0.49 1.64 -18.03
C ALA A 61 -0.63 0.33 -18.83
N ALA A 62 -0.18 0.34 -20.08
CA ALA A 62 -0.32 -0.81 -20.97
C ALA A 62 0.35 -2.09 -20.44
N ASP A 63 1.47 -1.97 -19.73
CA ASP A 63 2.30 -3.10 -19.30
C ASP A 63 2.52 -3.20 -17.78
N ASN A 64 1.96 -2.25 -17.01
CA ASN A 64 2.18 -2.20 -15.56
C ASN A 64 0.98 -1.65 -14.78
N ILE A 65 0.78 -2.20 -13.57
CA ILE A 65 -0.13 -1.64 -12.56
C ILE A 65 0.66 -1.30 -11.29
N THR A 66 0.40 -0.12 -10.73
CA THR A 66 1.01 0.33 -9.47
C THR A 66 -0.05 0.71 -8.46
N THR A 67 0.11 0.25 -7.22
CA THR A 67 -0.74 0.63 -6.09
C THR A 67 0.09 1.27 -4.97
N ASP A 68 -0.47 2.27 -4.31
CA ASP A 68 0.11 2.89 -3.13
C ASP A 68 -0.90 2.81 -1.99
N TYR A 69 -0.45 2.29 -0.85
CA TYR A 69 -1.25 2.14 0.35
C TYR A 69 -0.66 2.94 1.51
N GLY A 70 -1.54 3.54 2.30
CA GLY A 70 -1.22 4.09 3.60
C GLY A 70 -1.50 3.05 4.67
N ARG A 71 -0.64 2.99 5.69
CA ARG A 71 -0.84 2.12 6.85
C ARG A 71 -1.31 2.94 8.04
N VAL A 72 -2.42 2.53 8.64
CA VAL A 72 -2.96 3.15 9.86
C VAL A 72 -3.10 2.10 10.96
N SER A 73 -2.79 2.47 12.20
CA SER A 73 -3.03 1.60 13.35
C SER A 73 -4.52 1.40 13.55
N ARG A 74 -4.92 0.21 14.00
CA ARG A 74 -6.29 -0.03 14.44
C ARG A 74 -6.67 0.89 15.62
N PRO A 75 -7.97 1.23 15.75
CA PRO A 75 -8.48 1.89 16.95
C PRO A 75 -8.15 1.11 18.24
N TYR A 76 -8.02 1.83 19.36
CA TYR A 76 -7.63 1.22 20.64
C TYR A 76 -8.67 0.25 21.21
N ASP A 77 -9.91 0.34 20.75
CA ASP A 77 -11.05 -0.49 21.12
C ASP A 77 -11.21 -1.74 20.24
N GLU A 78 -10.38 -1.88 19.21
CA GLU A 78 -10.30 -3.09 18.40
C GLU A 78 -9.08 -3.93 18.80
N PRO A 79 -9.27 -5.09 19.46
CA PRO A 79 -8.16 -5.93 19.85
C PRO A 79 -7.40 -6.46 18.63
N CYS A 80 -6.08 -6.58 18.77
CA CYS A 80 -5.20 -7.16 17.78
C CYS A 80 -4.00 -7.84 18.47
N THR A 81 -3.37 -8.77 17.77
CA THR A 81 -2.16 -9.46 18.24
C THR A 81 -0.95 -8.95 17.46
N ALA A 82 0.00 -8.32 18.16
CA ALA A 82 1.25 -7.89 17.55
C ALA A 82 2.01 -9.07 16.92
N GLY A 83 2.51 -8.88 15.70
CA GLY A 83 3.20 -9.92 14.93
C GLY A 83 2.29 -10.97 14.30
N ASN A 84 0.99 -11.01 14.61
CA ASN A 84 0.03 -11.81 13.86
C ASN A 84 -0.20 -11.17 12.48
N LYS A 85 -0.18 -11.99 11.43
CA LYS A 85 -0.34 -11.57 10.05
C LYS A 85 -1.66 -12.06 9.49
N ILE A 86 -2.43 -11.13 8.94
CA ILE A 86 -3.71 -11.39 8.28
C ILE A 86 -3.61 -11.10 6.78
N TYR A 87 -4.53 -11.66 6.01
CA TYR A 87 -4.70 -11.33 4.60
C TYR A 87 -5.69 -10.17 4.46
N ALA A 88 -5.34 -9.20 3.63
CA ALA A 88 -6.23 -8.18 3.12
C ALA A 88 -6.33 -8.35 1.60
N VAL A 89 -7.54 -8.40 1.07
CA VAL A 89 -7.80 -8.56 -0.37
C VAL A 89 -8.48 -7.30 -0.87
N TRP A 90 -7.94 -6.71 -1.92
CA TRP A 90 -8.52 -5.57 -2.63
C TRP A 90 -9.08 -6.06 -3.95
N VAL A 91 -10.34 -5.74 -4.22
CA VAL A 91 -10.98 -5.97 -5.52
C VAL A 91 -11.34 -4.60 -6.07
N ILE A 92 -10.61 -4.15 -7.09
CA ILE A 92 -10.63 -2.76 -7.57
C ILE A 92 -11.07 -2.76 -9.03
N ARG A 93 -12.11 -1.99 -9.34
CA ARG A 93 -12.54 -1.78 -10.72
C ARG A 93 -11.72 -0.66 -11.34
N ILE A 94 -11.10 -0.96 -12.48
CA ILE A 94 -10.41 -0.02 -13.34
C ILE A 94 -11.38 0.34 -14.48
N PRO A 95 -11.69 1.62 -14.70
CA PRO A 95 -12.61 2.07 -15.74
C PRO A 95 -11.91 2.14 -17.11
N ASP A 96 -11.23 1.06 -17.47
CA ASP A 96 -10.47 0.89 -18.70
C ASP A 96 -10.29 -0.60 -18.99
N THR A 97 -10.04 -0.95 -20.25
CA THR A 97 -9.77 -2.33 -20.67
C THR A 97 -8.27 -2.61 -20.57
N VAL A 98 -7.85 -3.27 -19.49
CA VAL A 98 -6.47 -3.69 -19.29
C VAL A 98 -6.38 -5.19 -19.56
N ASP A 99 -5.68 -5.56 -20.63
CA ASP A 99 -5.47 -6.98 -20.97
C ASP A 99 -4.46 -7.61 -19.99
N ALA A 100 -4.85 -8.72 -19.36
CA ALA A 100 -3.98 -9.42 -18.42
C ALA A 100 -2.70 -9.98 -19.09
N ASP A 101 -2.75 -10.32 -20.39
CA ASP A 101 -1.62 -10.89 -21.13
C ASP A 101 -0.57 -9.81 -21.50
N ASP A 102 -0.96 -8.53 -21.54
CA ASP A 102 -0.06 -7.40 -21.81
C ASP A 102 0.68 -6.92 -20.55
N ILE A 103 0.17 -7.23 -19.35
CA ILE A 103 0.77 -6.79 -18.09
C ILE A 103 1.97 -7.65 -17.72
N SER A 104 3.14 -7.01 -17.75
CA SER A 104 4.42 -7.63 -17.43
C SER A 104 4.86 -7.41 -15.98
N SER A 105 4.28 -6.43 -15.29
CA SER A 105 4.71 -6.07 -13.94
C SER A 105 3.62 -5.48 -13.04
N TYR A 106 3.76 -5.77 -11.74
CA TYR A 106 2.95 -5.22 -10.67
C TYR A 106 3.90 -4.59 -9.65
N SER A 107 3.59 -3.38 -9.18
CA SER A 107 4.34 -2.78 -8.08
C SER A 107 3.42 -2.19 -7.03
N SER A 108 3.87 -2.25 -5.78
CA SER A 108 3.09 -1.77 -4.65
C SER A 108 3.98 -1.17 -3.58
N SER A 109 3.54 -0.05 -3.02
CA SER A 109 4.15 0.60 -1.87
C SER A 109 3.19 0.62 -0.69
N ILE A 110 3.73 0.43 0.52
CA ILE A 110 3.01 0.66 1.78
C ILE A 110 3.77 1.74 2.55
N GLY A 111 3.19 2.93 2.63
CA GLY A 111 3.66 4.03 3.45
C GLY A 111 3.36 3.81 4.93
N GLY A 112 4.22 4.33 5.82
CA GLY A 112 4.02 4.24 7.27
C GLY A 112 2.91 5.13 7.84
N ASN A 113 2.34 6.03 7.03
CA ASN A 113 1.36 7.03 7.45
C ASN A 113 0.05 6.90 6.65
N SER A 114 -0.98 7.67 7.02
CA SER A 114 -2.20 7.80 6.21
C SER A 114 -1.92 8.46 4.86
N CYS A 115 -2.82 8.22 3.90
CA CYS A 115 -2.75 8.78 2.55
C CYS A 115 -2.70 10.32 2.52
N GLU A 116 -3.19 10.99 3.56
CA GLU A 116 -3.17 12.46 3.66
C GLU A 116 -1.75 12.98 3.93
N ARG A 117 -0.97 12.26 4.75
CA ARG A 117 0.43 12.64 5.03
C ARG A 117 1.38 12.30 3.89
N GLN A 118 1.08 11.30 3.07
CA GLN A 118 1.87 11.00 1.86
C GLN A 118 1.73 12.09 0.79
N ARG A 119 0.55 12.71 0.64
CA ARG A 119 0.33 13.80 -0.32
C ARG A 119 1.04 15.10 0.08
N ALA A 120 1.24 15.33 1.37
CA ALA A 120 1.99 16.49 1.88
C ALA A 120 3.51 16.35 1.74
N GLY A 121 4.03 15.16 1.40
CA GLY A 121 5.47 14.91 1.27
C GLY A 121 6.05 15.19 -0.13
N SER A 122 5.21 15.51 -1.12
CA SER A 122 5.65 15.88 -2.48
C SER A 122 5.97 17.38 -2.64
N GLU A 123 5.80 18.17 -1.59
CA GLU A 123 6.15 19.60 -1.53
C GLU A 123 7.18 19.82 -0.43
N GLY A 124 8.36 19.19 -0.55
CA GLY A 124 9.43 19.38 0.42
C GLY A 124 10.68 18.54 0.18
N GLU A 125 11.76 19.24 -0.19
CA GLU A 125 13.16 18.96 0.17
C GLU A 125 13.81 17.64 -0.31
N SER A 126 14.37 17.71 -1.53
CA SER A 126 15.57 16.96 -1.89
C SER A 126 16.83 17.62 -1.33
N GLU A 127 17.53 16.85 -0.49
CA GLU A 127 18.98 16.75 -0.32
C GLU A 127 19.74 17.91 0.39
N GLY A 128 20.69 17.63 1.31
CA GLY A 128 21.50 16.42 1.41
C GLY A 128 22.10 16.19 2.80
N GLY A 129 22.33 14.91 3.07
CA GLY A 129 23.15 14.45 4.17
C GLY A 129 24.64 14.46 3.82
N SER A 130 25.46 14.75 4.81
CA SER A 130 26.81 14.16 4.93
C SER A 130 27.24 14.24 6.38
N GLY A 131 27.61 13.07 6.92
CA GLY A 131 28.00 12.93 8.31
C GLY A 131 29.32 13.62 8.62
N ALA A 132 29.48 14.03 9.87
CA ALA A 132 30.72 13.96 10.61
C ALA A 132 30.40 14.15 12.10
N VAL A 133 30.66 13.12 12.89
CA VAL A 133 30.82 13.21 14.35
C VAL A 133 31.86 14.30 14.67
N PRO A 134 31.53 15.36 15.43
CA PRO A 134 32.56 16.26 15.91
C PRO A 134 33.26 15.61 17.12
N SER A 135 34.49 15.17 16.88
CA SER A 135 35.46 14.81 17.91
C SER A 135 35.59 15.93 18.94
N SER A 136 35.50 15.53 20.22
CA SER A 136 35.73 16.41 21.36
C SER A 136 37.13 17.04 21.28
N ASN A 137 37.21 18.37 21.23
CA ASN A 137 38.43 19.10 21.53
C ASN A 137 38.17 20.03 22.71
N ARG A 138 38.28 19.48 23.92
CA ARG A 138 38.27 20.22 25.17
C ARG A 138 39.62 20.92 25.31
N ARG A 139 39.74 22.17 24.85
CA ARG A 139 40.86 23.05 25.22
C ARG A 139 40.45 23.91 26.41
N THR A 140 41.11 23.61 27.51
CA THR A 140 41.19 24.36 28.75
C THR A 140 41.61 25.81 28.52
N GLN A 141 40.86 26.74 29.09
CA GLN A 141 41.40 28.03 29.55
C GLN A 141 40.54 28.47 30.74
N SER A 142 41.03 28.14 31.94
CA SER A 142 40.63 28.85 33.16
C SER A 142 41.75 29.83 33.41
N ASP A 143 41.47 31.10 33.17
CA ASP A 143 42.25 32.21 33.70
C ASP A 143 42.24 32.14 35.23
N GLY A 144 43.41 32.44 35.81
CA GLY A 144 43.67 32.33 37.24
C GLY A 144 43.56 33.65 37.99
N GLU A 145 43.61 33.55 39.31
CA GLU A 145 44.03 34.59 40.26
C GLU A 145 44.40 33.87 41.58
N GLN A 146 45.69 33.74 41.95
CA GLN A 146 46.48 34.56 42.90
C GLN A 146 45.83 34.66 44.30
N ALA A 147 46.45 34.32 45.44
CA ALA A 147 47.85 34.21 45.83
C ALA A 147 48.05 33.17 46.97
#